data_AF-A4QYG1-F1
#
_entry.id   AF-A4QYG1-F1
#
_cell.length_a   1.000
_cell.length_b   1.000
_cell.length_c   1.000
_cell.angle_alpha   90.00
_cell.angle_beta   90.00
_cell.angle_gamma   90.00
#
_symmetry.space_group_name_H-M   'P 1'
#
loop_
_entity.id
_entity.type
_entity.pdbx_description
1 polymer ?
#
loop_
_entity_poly.entity_id
_entity_poly.type
_entity_poly.pdbx_seq_one_letter_code
_entity_poly.pdbx_strand_id
1 'polypeptide(L)' 'MDSKREKQAAAQNAVDILHEISTILNCHLDRRTLSICISMIENGVSPEALASVVKELRKQGQEATAQIAQAGSAASSRRR' A
#
# COMPACT_ATOMS: atom_id res chain seq x y z
N MET A 1 -31.16 -9.00 11.55
CA MET A 1 -30.33 -8.35 10.50
C MET A 1 -29.14 -7.60 11.10
N ASP A 2 -29.01 -7.63 12.42
CA ASP A 2 -28.09 -6.79 13.20
C ASP A 2 -26.66 -7.32 13.19
N SER A 3 -26.49 -8.65 13.18
CA SER A 3 -25.18 -9.29 13.18
C SER A 3 -24.31 -8.95 11.95
N LYS A 4 -24.92 -8.70 10.77
CA LYS A 4 -24.15 -8.29 9.59
C LYS A 4 -23.59 -6.87 9.76
N ARG A 5 -24.38 -5.97 10.32
CA ARG A 5 -23.97 -4.58 10.59
C ARG A 5 -22.91 -4.51 11.68
N GLU A 6 -23.06 -5.31 12.74
CA GLU A 6 -22.08 -5.43 13.82
C GLU A 6 -20.74 -5.94 13.29
N LYS A 7 -20.74 -7.01 12.47
CA LYS A 7 -19.51 -7.52 11.85
C LYS A 7 -18.85 -6.47 10.94
N GLN A 8 -19.64 -5.73 10.17
CA GLN A 8 -19.12 -4.67 9.31
C GLN A 8 -18.51 -3.52 10.13
N ALA A 9 -19.15 -3.10 11.22
CA ALA A 9 -18.62 -2.09 12.12
C ALA A 9 -17.33 -2.56 12.81
N ALA A 10 -17.28 -3.81 13.27
CA ALA A 10 -16.07 -4.39 13.85
C ALA A 10 -14.90 -4.44 12.86
N ALA A 11 -15.17 -4.83 11.60
CA ALA A 11 -14.16 -4.83 10.55
C ALA A 11 -13.62 -3.42 10.25
N GLN A 12 -14.51 -2.42 10.21
CA GLN A 12 -14.10 -1.03 10.03
C GLN A 12 -13.20 -0.54 11.17
N ASN A 13 -13.58 -0.81 12.42
CA ASN A 13 -12.78 -0.48 13.59
C ASN A 13 -11.42 -1.17 13.58
N ALA A 14 -11.35 -2.44 13.16
CA ALA A 14 -10.10 -3.17 13.03
C ALA A 14 -9.16 -2.49 12.01
N VAL A 15 -9.68 -2.08 10.85
CA VAL A 15 -8.90 -1.34 9.84
C VAL A 15 -8.43 0.02 10.38
N ASP A 16 -9.25 0.72 11.16
CA ASP A 16 -8.88 2.00 11.77
C ASP A 16 -7.71 1.86 12.76
N ILE A 17 -7.78 0.88 13.65
CA ILE A 17 -6.72 0.57 14.62
C ILE A 17 -5.43 0.17 13.88
N LEU A 18 -5.53 -0.71 12.89
CA LEU A 18 -4.37 -1.16 12.12
C LEU A 18 -3.72 -0.01 11.33
N HIS A 19 -4.51 0.94 10.84
CA HIS A 19 -3.99 2.12 10.15
C HIS A 19 -3.27 3.08 11.10
N GLU A 20 -3.77 3.26 12.32
CA GLU A 20 -3.08 4.02 13.37
C GLU A 20 -1.74 3.38 13.73
N ILE A 21 -1.71 2.06 13.94
CA ILE A 21 -0.47 1.29 14.17
C ILE A 21 0.50 1.48 12.99
N SER A 22 0.02 1.35 11.75
CA SER A 22 0.83 1.53 10.54
C SER A 22 1.46 2.92 10.45
N THR A 23 0.73 3.95 10.91
CA THR A 23 1.18 5.33 10.96
C THR A 23 2.27 5.51 12.02
N ILE A 24 2.06 4.99 13.23
CA ILE A 24 3.04 5.03 14.32
C ILE A 24 4.35 4.35 13.91
N LEU A 25 4.26 3.21 13.21
CA LEU A 25 5.41 2.44 12.73
C LEU A 25 6.00 2.96 11.40
N ASN A 26 5.50 4.07 10.87
CA ASN A 26 5.95 4.66 9.60
C ASN A 26 5.99 3.64 8.43
N CYS A 27 5.00 2.75 8.32
CA CYS A 27 4.99 1.76 7.23
C CYS A 27 4.60 2.38 5.87
N HIS A 28 4.09 3.62 5.86
CA HIS A 28 3.64 4.36 4.69
C HIS A 28 2.54 3.64 3.88
N LEU A 29 1.64 2.91 4.54
CA LEU A 29 0.51 2.25 3.90
C LEU A 29 -0.73 3.13 4.03
N ASP A 30 -1.37 3.45 2.91
CA ASP A 30 -2.69 4.06 2.94
C ASP A 30 -3.78 3.03 3.31
N ARG A 31 -4.97 3.51 3.68
CA ARG A 31 -6.10 2.66 4.08
C ARG A 31 -6.46 1.60 3.03
N ARG A 32 -6.33 1.95 1.74
CA ARG A 32 -6.65 1.03 0.63
C ARG A 32 -5.63 -0.11 0.55
N THR A 33 -4.35 0.23 0.58
CA THR A 33 -3.24 -0.74 0.52
C THR A 33 -3.27 -1.64 1.75
N LEU A 34 -3.50 -1.06 2.94
CA LEU A 34 -3.65 -1.83 4.17
C LEU A 34 -4.81 -2.83 4.08
N SER A 35 -5.97 -2.41 3.56
CA SER A 35 -7.13 -3.30 3.38
C SER A 35 -6.84 -4.45 2.42
N ILE A 36 -6.09 -4.19 1.34
CA ILE A 36 -5.63 -5.23 0.41
C ILE A 36 -4.69 -6.19 1.12
N CYS A 37 -3.73 -5.69 1.89
CA CYS A 37 -2.80 -6.54 2.64
C CYS A 37 -3.52 -7.42 3.67
N ILE A 38 -4.50 -6.87 4.40
CA ILE A 38 -5.34 -7.64 5.33
C ILE A 38 -6.06 -8.76 4.59
N SER A 39 -6.72 -8.45 3.48
CA SER A 39 -7.43 -9.46 2.68
C SER A 39 -6.48 -10.56 2.17
N MET A 40 -5.27 -10.21 1.72
CA MET A 40 -4.28 -11.21 1.29
C MET A 40 -3.85 -12.12 2.45
N ILE A 41 -3.59 -11.56 3.63
CA ILE A 41 -3.21 -12.33 4.83
C ILE A 41 -4.37 -13.23 5.29
N GLU A 42 -5.61 -12.73 5.27
CA GLU A 42 -6.82 -13.52 5.56
C GLU A 42 -7.03 -14.68 4.58
N ASN A 43 -6.54 -14.56 3.34
CA ASN A 43 -6.52 -15.62 2.33
C ASN A 43 -5.29 -16.55 2.43
N GLY A 44 -4.45 -16.42 3.46
CA GLY A 44 -3.33 -17.32 3.73
C GLY A 44 -1.98 -16.90 3.12
N VAL A 45 -1.85 -15.69 2.60
CA VAL A 45 -0.55 -15.17 2.14
C VAL A 45 0.35 -14.90 3.36
N SER A 46 1.60 -15.37 3.34
CA SER A 46 2.60 -15.08 4.38
C SER A 46 2.83 -13.57 4.50
N PRO A 47 2.75 -13.00 5.72
CA PRO A 47 3.03 -11.58 5.97
C PRO A 47 4.46 -11.18 5.55
N GLU A 48 5.45 -12.05 5.75
CA GLU A 48 6.85 -11.81 5.41
C GLU A 48 7.06 -11.76 3.88
N ALA A 49 6.43 -12.68 3.16
CA ALA A 49 6.45 -12.70 1.70
C ALA A 49 5.75 -11.45 1.13
N LEU A 50 4.57 -11.11 1.67
CA LEU A 50 3.83 -9.90 1.27
C LEU A 50 4.64 -8.62 1.52
N ALA A 51 5.30 -8.51 2.68
CA ALA A 51 6.15 -7.36 2.98
C ALA A 51 7.32 -7.22 1.99
N SER A 52 7.90 -8.34 1.56
CA SER A 52 8.95 -8.36 0.53
C SER A 52 8.43 -7.86 -0.82
N VAL A 53 7.25 -8.33 -1.24
CA VAL A 53 6.60 -7.87 -2.49
C VAL A 53 6.27 -6.38 -2.44
N VAL A 54 5.72 -5.87 -1.32
CA VAL A 54 5.41 -4.44 -1.16
C VAL A 54 6.67 -3.58 -1.28
N LYS A 55 7.79 -4.01 -0.67
CA LYS A 55 9.08 -3.30 -0.76
C LYS A 55 9.58 -3.27 -2.20
N GLU A 56 9.54 -4.40 -2.90
CA GLU A 56 10.00 -4.47 -4.29
C GLU A 56 9.15 -3.63 -5.23
N LEU A 57 7.81 -3.70 -5.13
CA LEU A 57 6.91 -2.88 -5.94
C LEU A 57 7.10 -1.38 -5.72
N ARG A 58 7.35 -0.95 -4.46
CA ARG A 58 7.66 0.45 -4.14
C ARG A 58 8.96 0.89 -4.79
N LYS A 59 10.01 0.07 -4.70
CA LYS A 59 11.31 0.34 -5.34
C LYS A 59 11.16 0.47 -6.85
N GLN A 60 10.47 -0.48 -7.50
CA GLN A 60 10.22 -0.43 -8.95
C GLN A 60 9.40 0.80 -9.35
N GLY A 61 8.39 1.19 -8.56
CA GLY A 61 7.62 2.41 -8.81
C GLY A 61 8.46 3.69 -8.70
N GLN A 62 9.38 3.75 -7.73
CA GLN A 62 10.33 4.86 -7.59
C GLN A 62 11.32 4.92 -8.77
N GLU A 63 11.84 3.78 -9.20
CA GLU A 63 12.74 3.70 -10.36
C GLU A 63 12.02 4.10 -11.66
N ALA A 64 10.80 3.62 -11.88
CA ALA A 64 10.00 3.96 -13.04
C ALA A 64 9.66 5.46 -13.10
N THR A 65 9.27 6.06 -11.97
CA THR A 65 9.00 7.50 -11.90
C THR A 65 10.26 8.33 -12.12
N ALA A 66 11.41 7.91 -11.59
CA ALA A 66 12.70 8.57 -11.85
C ALA A 66 13.10 8.49 -13.33
N GLN A 67 12.90 7.34 -13.99
CA GLN A 67 13.18 7.17 -15.42
C GLN A 67 12.29 8.08 -16.29
N ILE A 68 10.99 8.19 -15.97
CA ILE A 68 10.06 9.08 -16.68
C ILE A 68 10.50 10.54 -16.53
N ALA A 69 10.90 10.96 -15.33
CA ALA A 69 11.39 12.32 -15.08
C ALA A 69 12.68 12.64 -15.87
N GLN A 70 13.61 11.68 -15.95
CA GLN A 70 14.85 11.82 -16.73
C GLN A 70 14.59 11.85 -18.25
N ALA A 71 13.66 11.04 -18.75
CA ALA A 71 13.28 11.07 -20.16
C ALA A 71 12.65 12.42 -20.54
N GLY A 72 11.82 12.99 -19.66
CA GLY A 72 11.23 14.33 -19.85
C GLY A 72 12.27 15.45 -19.88
N SER A 73 13.27 15.41 -19.00
CA SER A 73 14.34 16.42 -18.98
C SER A 73 15.24 16.32 -20.22
N ALA A 74 15.59 15.10 -20.64
CA ALA A 74 16.37 14.86 -21.86
C ALA A 74 15.64 15.37 -23.12
N ALA A 75 14.31 15.18 -23.20
CA ALA A 75 13.50 15.70 -24.29
C ALA A 75 13.45 17.24 -24.32
N SER A 76 13.37 17.88 -23.15
CA SER A 76 13.39 19.36 -23.05
C SER A 76 14.75 19.95 -23.42
N SER A 77 15.86 19.29 -23.06
CA SER A 77 17.20 19.75 -23.40
C SER A 77 17.50 19.69 -24.90
N ARG A 78 16.78 18.83 -25.66
CA ARG A 78 16.97 18.68 -27.11
C ARG A 78 16.17 19.71 -27.95
N ARG A 79 15.30 20.51 -27.32
CA ARG A 79 14.48 21.56 -27.97
C ARG A 79 15.00 22.99 -27.77
N ARG A 80 16.12 23.17 -27.08
CA ARG A 80 16.84 24.46 -26.95
C ARG A 80 18.13 24.40 -27.74
#